data_AF-A0A259KX62-F1
#
_entry.id   AF-A0A259KX62-F1
#
_cell.length_a   1.000
_cell.length_b   1.000
_cell.length_c   1.000
_cell.angle_alpha   90.00
_cell.angle_beta   90.00
_cell.angle_gamma   90.00
#
_symmetry.space_group_name_H-M   'P 1'
#
loop_
_entity.id
_entity.type
_entity.pdbx_description
1 polymer ?
#
loop_
_entity_poly.entity_id
_entity_poly.type
_entity_poly.pdbx_seq_one_letter_code
_entity_poly.pdbx_strand_id
1 'polypeptide(L)'
;MQTLTGTFVQVDPDGTRKTGDFYMQKPGRVRFEYDAPVPIELIANGQSVAVRDRKLNTQDITPLSQTPLRFLLSERTDLARDPHVKGVYQDDLYISVVMEETIPMIGTYRLLILFDAKNYSLKQWIVTDPQGYDTSVALYKLDYTRRPDPKLFVINFERMLQ
;
A
#
# COMPACT_ATOMS: atom_id res chain seq x y z
N MET A 1 -18.06 1.89 1.86
CA MET A 1 -16.85 2.33 2.58
C MET A 1 -16.31 1.16 3.38
N GLN A 2 -15.07 0.73 3.12
CA GLN A 2 -14.42 -0.39 3.81
C GLN A 2 -13.25 0.16 4.63
N THR A 3 -13.15 -0.26 5.89
CA THR A 3 -12.07 0.11 6.81
C THR A 3 -11.27 -1.11 7.19
N LEU A 4 -9.97 -0.94 7.36
CA LEU A 4 -9.07 -1.98 7.84
C LEU A 4 -7.95 -1.33 8.64
N THR A 5 -7.67 -1.86 9.82
CA THR A 5 -6.56 -1.43 10.66
C THR A 5 -5.78 -2.64 11.14
N GLY A 6 -4.50 -2.47 11.46
CA GLY A 6 -3.67 -3.54 12.00
C GLY A 6 -2.19 -3.15 12.01
N THR A 7 -1.34 -4.15 12.11
CA THR A 7 0.12 -3.99 12.05
C THR A 7 0.67 -4.55 10.75
N PHE A 8 1.82 -4.07 10.30
CA PHE A 8 2.51 -4.60 9.12
C PHE A 8 3.96 -4.97 9.40
N VAL A 9 4.49 -5.85 8.56
CA VAL A 9 5.92 -6.11 8.41
C VAL A 9 6.26 -5.91 6.94
N GLN A 10 7.15 -4.96 6.67
CA GLN A 10 7.75 -4.75 5.36
C GLN A 10 9.12 -5.41 5.30
N VAL A 11 9.43 -6.04 4.17
CA VAL A 11 10.78 -6.51 3.83
C VAL A 11 11.19 -5.85 2.53
N ASP A 12 12.27 -5.08 2.59
CA ASP A 12 12.87 -4.37 1.47
C ASP A 12 13.76 -5.31 0.62
N PRO A 13 14.18 -4.88 -0.59
CA PRO A 13 15.00 -5.72 -1.48
C PRO A 13 16.33 -6.19 -0.90
N ASP A 14 16.89 -5.43 0.04
CA ASP A 14 18.12 -5.77 0.77
C ASP A 14 17.88 -6.72 1.97
N GLY A 15 16.63 -7.12 2.20
CA GLY A 15 16.21 -7.94 3.33
C GLY A 15 15.93 -7.15 4.61
N THR A 16 16.07 -5.81 4.59
CA THR A 16 15.78 -4.96 5.75
C THR A 16 14.31 -5.09 6.14
N ARG A 17 14.07 -5.35 7.43
CA ARG A 17 12.72 -5.54 7.98
C ARG A 17 12.28 -4.29 8.71
N LYS A 18 11.10 -3.79 8.38
CA LYS A 18 10.47 -2.64 9.03
C LYS A 18 9.08 -3.03 9.51
N THR A 19 8.66 -2.50 10.64
CA THR A 19 7.35 -2.79 11.23
C THR A 19 6.60 -1.51 11.50
N GLY A 20 5.31 -1.64 11.78
CA GLY A 20 4.50 -0.52 12.21
C GLY A 20 3.01 -0.80 12.19
N ASP A 21 2.25 0.28 12.36
CA ASP A 21 0.79 0.28 12.26
C ASP A 21 0.34 0.74 10.87
N PHE A 22 -0.77 0.18 10.40
CA PHE A 22 -1.43 0.67 9.20
C PHE A 22 -2.92 0.90 9.42
N TYR A 23 -3.42 1.89 8.69
CA TYR A 23 -4.83 2.27 8.69
C TYR A 23 -5.26 2.44 7.24
N MET A 24 -6.38 1.86 6.87
CA MET A 24 -6.91 1.92 5.51
C MET A 24 -8.39 2.26 5.54
N GLN A 25 -8.79 3.13 4.61
CA GLN A 25 -10.19 3.47 4.40
C GLN A 25 -10.45 3.61 2.89
N LYS A 26 -11.03 2.59 2.28
CA LYS A 26 -11.30 2.59 0.84
C LYS A 26 -12.50 3.50 0.48
N PRO A 27 -12.45 4.16 -0.69
CA PRO A 27 -11.32 4.20 -1.62
C PRO A 27 -10.17 5.13 -1.22
N GLY A 28 -8.97 4.75 -1.63
CA GLY A 28 -7.84 5.67 -1.84
C GLY A 28 -7.12 6.17 -0.59
N ARG A 29 -7.60 5.91 0.63
CA ARG A 29 -6.94 6.36 1.85
C ARG A 29 -6.19 5.25 2.56
N VAL A 30 -4.94 5.53 2.92
CA VAL A 30 -4.10 4.67 3.75
C VAL A 30 -3.08 5.48 4.55
N ARG A 31 -2.64 4.95 5.68
CA ARG A 31 -1.56 5.48 6.52
C ARG A 31 -0.68 4.30 6.93
N PHE A 32 0.63 4.37 6.69
CA PHE A 32 1.63 3.44 7.23
C PHE A 32 2.56 4.19 8.17
N GLU A 33 2.44 3.92 9.47
CA GLU A 33 3.27 4.51 10.50
C GLU A 33 4.34 3.51 10.92
N TYR A 34 5.59 3.81 10.58
CA TYR A 34 6.71 2.94 10.90
C TYR A 34 7.11 3.09 12.37
N ASP A 35 7.46 1.97 12.98
CA ASP A 35 8.01 1.92 14.33
C ASP A 35 9.40 2.57 14.38
N ALA A 36 9.76 3.10 15.54
CA ALA A 36 11.11 3.58 15.79
C ALA A 36 12.15 2.45 15.54
N PRO A 37 13.34 2.78 14.97
CA PRO A 37 13.87 4.11 14.74
C PRO A 37 13.52 4.72 13.36
N VAL A 38 12.65 4.10 12.57
CA VAL A 38 12.35 4.57 11.21
C VAL A 38 11.46 5.82 11.27
N PRO A 39 11.94 7.01 10.85
CA PRO A 39 11.18 8.25 11.01
C PRO A 39 10.16 8.47 9.87
N ILE A 40 9.90 7.44 9.06
CA ILE A 40 9.11 7.56 7.84
C ILE A 40 7.62 7.35 8.13
N GLU A 41 6.78 8.09 7.44
CA GLU A 41 5.36 7.84 7.31
C GLU A 41 4.90 7.91 5.86
N LEU A 42 3.99 7.01 5.48
CA LEU A 42 3.29 7.08 4.19
C LEU A 42 1.82 7.43 4.43
N ILE A 43 1.31 8.40 3.69
CA ILE A 43 -0.08 8.87 3.76
C ILE A 43 -0.65 8.90 2.35
N ALA A 44 -1.80 8.27 2.12
CA ALA A 44 -2.62 8.51 0.93
C ALA A 44 -3.95 9.12 1.34
N ASN A 45 -4.37 10.19 0.65
CA ASN A 45 -5.59 10.94 0.96
C ASN A 45 -6.75 10.66 -0.01
N GLY A 46 -6.57 9.74 -0.96
CA GLY A 46 -7.50 9.46 -2.04
C GLY A 46 -7.08 9.98 -3.41
N GLN A 47 -6.18 10.97 -3.46
CA GLN A 47 -5.70 11.59 -4.69
C GLN A 47 -4.18 11.57 -4.80
N SER A 48 -3.49 11.77 -3.68
CA SER A 48 -2.04 11.85 -3.60
C SER A 48 -1.52 10.87 -2.55
N VAL A 49 -0.27 10.46 -2.73
CA VAL A 49 0.55 9.76 -1.76
C VAL A 49 1.66 10.71 -1.33
N ALA A 50 1.86 10.84 -0.02
CA ALA A 50 2.98 11.52 0.59
C ALA A 50 3.85 10.52 1.35
N VAL A 51 5.15 10.53 1.08
CA VAL A 51 6.15 9.87 1.93
C VAL A 51 6.87 10.97 2.70
N ARG A 52 6.72 11.00 4.02
CA ARG A 52 7.31 12.03 4.88
C ARG A 52 8.39 11.44 5.76
N ASP A 53 9.51 12.13 5.84
CA ASP A 53 10.55 11.89 6.84
C ASP A 53 10.37 12.88 8.00
N ARG A 54 9.92 12.37 9.16
CA ARG A 54 9.68 13.19 10.36
C ARG A 54 10.95 13.77 10.96
N LYS A 55 12.11 13.15 10.72
CA LYS A 55 13.39 13.59 11.25
C LYS A 55 13.98 14.72 10.41
N LEU A 56 13.85 14.62 9.10
CA LEU A 56 14.35 15.63 8.15
C LEU A 56 13.33 16.72 7.82
N ASN A 57 12.07 16.54 8.27
CA ASN A 57 10.97 17.45 7.97
C ASN A 57 10.71 17.62 6.46
N THR A 58 10.95 16.56 5.68
CA THR A 58 10.75 16.53 4.23
C THR A 58 9.52 15.70 3.86
N GLN A 59 8.90 15.99 2.73
CA GLN A 59 7.85 15.16 2.16
C GLN A 59 7.92 15.11 0.64
N ASP A 60 7.82 13.91 0.10
CA ASP A 60 7.71 13.66 -1.34
C ASP A 60 6.26 13.31 -1.66
N ILE A 61 5.64 14.07 -2.57
CA ILE A 61 4.23 13.92 -2.92
C ILE A 61 4.10 13.50 -4.38
N THR A 62 3.32 12.46 -4.64
CA THR A 62 3.05 11.93 -5.98
C THR A 62 1.56 11.64 -6.13
N PRO A 63 0.95 11.78 -7.33
CA PRO A 63 -0.43 11.35 -7.55
C PRO A 63 -0.59 9.86 -7.25
N LEU A 64 -1.62 9.48 -6.48
CA LEU A 64 -1.91 8.08 -6.14
C LEU A 64 -2.10 7.24 -7.42
N SER A 65 -2.71 7.82 -8.44
CA SER A 65 -2.92 7.20 -9.75
C SER A 65 -1.62 6.80 -10.47
N GLN A 66 -0.48 7.37 -10.08
CA GLN A 66 0.84 7.05 -10.62
C GLN A 66 1.63 6.16 -9.66
N THR A 67 0.96 5.42 -8.78
CA THR A 67 1.61 4.49 -7.85
C THR A 67 0.94 3.12 -7.92
N PRO A 68 1.70 2.02 -7.75
CA PRO A 68 1.11 0.68 -7.64
C PRO A 68 0.13 0.54 -6.47
N LEU A 69 0.26 1.38 -5.44
CA LEU A 69 -0.61 1.41 -4.27
C LEU A 69 -2.09 1.65 -4.63
N ARG A 70 -2.37 2.29 -5.78
CA ARG A 70 -3.75 2.53 -6.24
C ARG A 70 -4.59 1.26 -6.33
N PHE A 71 -3.98 0.13 -6.69
CA PHE A 71 -4.68 -1.13 -6.84
C PHE A 71 -5.14 -1.71 -5.50
N LEU A 72 -4.32 -1.55 -4.45
CA LEU A 72 -4.70 -1.95 -3.10
C LEU A 72 -5.84 -1.10 -2.58
N LEU A 73 -5.92 0.17 -2.97
CA LEU A 73 -6.85 1.16 -2.43
C LEU A 73 -8.10 1.40 -3.28
N SER A 74 -8.27 0.71 -4.41
CA SER A 74 -9.47 0.82 -5.24
C SER A 74 -10.73 0.35 -4.50
N GLU A 75 -11.89 0.98 -4.78
CA GLU A 75 -13.15 0.68 -4.08
C GLU A 75 -13.73 -0.68 -4.48
N ARG A 76 -13.79 -0.92 -5.79
CA ARG A 76 -14.31 -2.12 -6.43
C ARG A 76 -13.63 -2.26 -7.78
N THR A 77 -12.68 -3.17 -7.87
CA THR A 77 -12.16 -3.58 -9.16
C THR A 77 -12.94 -4.82 -9.58
N ASP A 78 -13.67 -4.73 -10.69
CA ASP A 78 -14.02 -5.94 -11.44
C ASP A 78 -12.72 -6.48 -12.01
N LEU A 79 -12.11 -7.42 -11.28
CA LEU A 79 -10.81 -7.98 -11.62
C LEU A 79 -10.79 -8.57 -13.04
N ALA A 80 -11.94 -9.00 -13.56
CA ALA A 80 -12.05 -9.55 -14.91
C ALA A 80 -12.03 -8.47 -16.01
N ARG A 81 -12.33 -7.20 -15.67
CA ARG A 81 -12.39 -6.09 -16.63
C ARG A 81 -11.26 -5.08 -16.45
N ASP A 82 -10.46 -5.20 -15.39
CA ASP A 82 -9.35 -4.29 -15.16
C ASP A 82 -8.16 -4.66 -16.06
N PRO A 83 -7.76 -3.80 -17.01
CA PRO A 83 -6.66 -4.08 -17.94
C PRO A 83 -5.30 -4.25 -17.26
N HIS A 84 -5.18 -3.85 -16.00
CA HIS A 84 -3.97 -4.00 -15.21
C HIS A 84 -3.86 -5.39 -14.58
N VAL A 85 -4.96 -6.14 -14.44
CA VAL A 85 -4.95 -7.51 -13.93
C VAL A 85 -4.39 -8.44 -15.00
N LYS A 86 -3.28 -9.11 -14.66
CA LYS A 86 -2.61 -10.09 -15.52
C LYS A 86 -3.03 -11.53 -15.23
N GLY A 87 -3.48 -11.78 -14.00
CA GLY A 87 -3.95 -13.10 -13.62
C GLY A 87 -4.52 -13.13 -12.22
N VAL A 88 -5.43 -14.08 -12.02
CA VAL A 88 -5.92 -14.48 -10.70
C VAL A 88 -5.69 -15.97 -10.58
N TYR A 89 -5.00 -16.39 -9.52
CA TYR A 89 -4.67 -17.77 -9.23
C TYR A 89 -5.21 -18.13 -7.85
N GLN A 90 -5.57 -19.39 -7.65
CA GLN A 90 -6.06 -19.86 -6.36
C GLN A 90 -5.44 -21.24 -6.07
N ASP A 91 -4.94 -21.38 -4.85
CA ASP A 91 -4.58 -22.65 -4.23
C ASP A 91 -5.33 -22.81 -2.89
N ASP A 92 -4.99 -23.86 -2.13
CA ASP A 92 -5.65 -24.19 -0.86
C ASP A 92 -5.44 -23.14 0.25
N LEU A 93 -4.39 -22.32 0.14
CA LEU A 93 -3.99 -21.33 1.14
C LEU A 93 -4.32 -19.90 0.70
N TYR A 94 -4.08 -19.58 -0.57
CA TYR A 94 -4.13 -18.21 -1.08
C TYR A 94 -4.91 -18.05 -2.38
N ILE A 95 -5.57 -16.91 -2.49
CA ILE A 95 -5.98 -16.30 -3.75
C ILE A 95 -4.94 -15.22 -4.08
N SER A 96 -4.29 -15.36 -5.23
CA SER A 96 -3.24 -14.49 -5.72
C SER A 96 -3.75 -13.65 -6.87
N VAL A 97 -3.63 -12.33 -6.77
CA VAL A 97 -3.95 -11.38 -7.84
C VAL A 97 -2.66 -10.73 -8.34
N VAL A 98 -2.36 -10.89 -9.62
CA VAL A 98 -1.20 -10.27 -10.28
C VAL A 98 -1.68 -9.08 -11.09
N MET A 99 -1.08 -7.92 -10.83
CA MET A 99 -1.33 -6.67 -11.55
C MET A 99 -0.04 -6.04 -12.04
N GLU A 100 -0.12 -5.25 -13.10
CA GLU A 100 1.00 -4.45 -13.61
C GLU A 100 0.57 -3.00 -13.86
N GLU A 101 1.47 -2.07 -13.56
CA GLU A 101 1.33 -0.66 -13.89
C GLU A 101 2.56 -0.15 -14.62
N THR A 102 2.37 0.38 -15.82
CA THR A 102 3.44 1.08 -16.53
C THR A 102 3.38 2.57 -16.22
N ILE A 103 4.38 3.07 -15.51
CA ILE A 103 4.56 4.49 -15.28
C ILE A 103 5.47 5.05 -16.40
N PRO A 104 5.03 6.06 -17.16
CA PRO A 104 5.84 6.66 -18.22
C PRO A 104 7.23 7.07 -17.71
N MET A 105 8.27 6.75 -18.47
CA MET A 105 9.68 7.05 -18.18
C MET A 105 10.29 6.32 -16.96
N ILE A 106 9.48 5.73 -16.07
CA ILE A 106 9.97 4.95 -14.91
C ILE A 106 10.02 3.45 -15.24
N GLY A 107 8.99 2.92 -15.91
CA GLY A 107 8.89 1.51 -16.29
C GLY A 107 7.67 0.80 -15.72
N THR A 108 7.67 -0.53 -15.79
CA THR A 108 6.54 -1.36 -15.34
C THR A 108 6.78 -1.89 -13.94
N TYR A 109 5.88 -1.56 -13.02
CA TYR A 109 5.79 -2.19 -11.70
C TYR A 109 4.85 -3.38 -11.77
N ARG A 110 5.16 -4.44 -11.03
CA ARG A 110 4.28 -5.59 -10.84
C ARG A 110 3.85 -5.66 -9.38
N LEU A 111 2.58 -5.96 -9.15
CA LEU A 111 1.99 -6.12 -7.84
C LEU A 111 1.36 -7.50 -7.71
N LEU A 112 1.86 -8.31 -6.79
CA LEU A 112 1.24 -9.57 -6.37
C LEU A 112 0.51 -9.33 -5.06
N ILE A 113 -0.80 -9.58 -5.01
CA ILE A 113 -1.61 -9.47 -3.79
C ILE A 113 -2.07 -10.86 -3.38
N LEU A 114 -1.86 -11.19 -2.11
CA LEU A 114 -2.24 -12.46 -1.50
C LEU A 114 -3.41 -12.24 -0.54
N PHE A 115 -4.51 -12.92 -0.82
CA PHE A 115 -5.66 -13.04 0.05
C PHE A 115 -5.75 -14.47 0.59
N ASP A 116 -6.24 -14.63 1.80
CA ASP A 116 -6.55 -15.94 2.37
C ASP A 116 -7.70 -16.60 1.62
N ALA A 117 -7.51 -17.84 1.17
CA ALA A 117 -8.50 -18.53 0.33
C ALA A 117 -9.81 -18.86 1.07
N LYS A 118 -9.81 -18.90 2.41
CA LYS A 118 -10.97 -19.30 3.21
C LYS A 118 -11.85 -18.12 3.60
N ASN A 119 -11.24 -16.99 3.94
CA ASN A 119 -11.94 -15.81 4.47
C ASN A 119 -11.75 -14.55 3.62
N TYR A 120 -11.01 -14.63 2.51
CA TYR A 120 -10.74 -13.53 1.58
C TYR A 120 -10.07 -12.31 2.23
N SER A 121 -9.45 -12.47 3.41
CA SER A 121 -8.73 -11.40 4.06
C SER A 121 -7.42 -11.11 3.34
N LEU A 122 -7.10 -9.82 3.15
CA LEU A 122 -5.81 -9.38 2.62
C LEU A 122 -4.71 -9.79 3.61
N LYS A 123 -3.74 -10.58 3.14
CA LYS A 123 -2.62 -11.06 3.97
C LYS A 123 -1.32 -10.35 3.66
N GLN A 124 -1.01 -10.19 2.38
CA GLN A 124 0.28 -9.67 1.95
C GLN A 124 0.18 -9.08 0.55
N TRP A 125 1.08 -8.18 0.22
CA TRP A 125 1.39 -7.89 -1.17
C TRP A 125 2.90 -7.77 -1.39
N ILE A 126 3.32 -7.92 -2.65
CA ILE A 126 4.69 -7.76 -3.11
C ILE A 126 4.68 -6.80 -4.28
N VAL A 127 5.46 -5.73 -4.17
CA VAL A 127 5.74 -4.80 -5.28
C VAL A 127 7.09 -5.18 -5.87
N THR A 128 7.12 -5.53 -7.14
CA THR A 128 8.34 -5.62 -7.94
C THR A 128 8.51 -4.32 -8.72
N ASP A 129 9.63 -3.64 -8.56
CA ASP A 129 9.95 -2.43 -9.34
C ASP A 129 10.46 -2.75 -10.77
N PRO A 130 10.61 -1.75 -11.66
CA PRO A 130 11.10 -1.97 -13.02
C PRO A 130 12.50 -2.58 -13.12
N GLN A 131 13.29 -2.51 -12.05
CA GLN A 131 14.63 -3.07 -11.94
C GLN A 131 14.60 -4.54 -11.46
N GLY A 132 13.43 -5.03 -11.05
CA GLY A 132 13.23 -6.40 -10.58
C GLY A 132 13.39 -6.57 -9.06
N TYR A 133 13.46 -5.47 -8.30
CA TYR A 133 13.58 -5.54 -6.86
C TYR A 133 12.22 -5.67 -6.18
N ASP A 134 12.12 -6.64 -5.26
CA ASP A 134 10.88 -6.95 -4.54
C ASP A 134 10.85 -6.25 -3.17
N THR A 135 9.76 -5.54 -2.91
CA THR A 135 9.36 -5.08 -1.57
C THR A 135 8.08 -5.82 -1.17
N SER A 136 8.11 -6.55 -0.06
CA SER A 136 6.94 -7.27 0.46
C SER A 136 6.37 -6.59 1.69
N VAL A 137 5.04 -6.60 1.83
CA VAL A 137 4.36 -6.10 3.03
C VAL A 137 3.31 -7.12 3.47
N ALA A 138 3.50 -7.69 4.66
CA ALA A 138 2.59 -8.63 5.29
C ALA A 138 1.79 -7.94 6.41
N LEU A 139 0.51 -8.25 6.50
CA LEU A 139 -0.42 -7.65 7.47
C LEU A 139 -0.79 -8.62 8.59
N TYR A 140 -0.92 -8.09 9.80
CA TYR A 140 -1.25 -8.83 11.01
C TYR A 140 -2.24 -8.06 11.87
N LYS A 141 -2.90 -8.78 12.81
CA LYS A 141 -3.84 -8.21 13.79
C LYS A 141 -4.92 -7.33 13.14
N LEU A 142 -5.51 -7.84 12.07
CA LEU A 142 -6.47 -7.11 11.25
C LEU A 142 -7.80 -6.91 11.97
N ASP A 143 -8.27 -5.66 11.99
CA ASP A 143 -9.60 -5.27 12.46
C ASP A 143 -10.33 -4.49 11.36
N TYR A 144 -11.44 -5.07 10.90
CA TYR A 144 -12.32 -4.52 9.85
C TYR A 144 -13.44 -3.63 10.41
N THR A 145 -13.63 -3.62 11.73
CA THR A 145 -14.72 -2.92 12.42
C THR A 145 -14.27 -1.55 12.95
N ARG A 146 -12.98 -1.43 13.28
CA ARG A 146 -12.39 -0.17 13.77
C ARG A 146 -12.40 0.89 12.68
N ARG A 147 -12.94 2.06 13.03
CA ARG A 147 -12.92 3.25 12.18
C ARG A 147 -11.70 4.10 12.51
N PRO A 148 -10.73 4.26 11.59
CA PRO A 148 -9.59 5.16 11.80
C PRO A 148 -10.06 6.63 11.86
N ASP A 149 -9.34 7.46 12.61
CA ASP A 149 -9.58 8.91 12.62
C ASP A 149 -9.31 9.47 11.20
N PRO A 150 -10.26 10.19 10.57
CA PRO A 150 -10.06 10.79 9.27
C PRO A 150 -8.82 11.68 9.16
N LYS A 151 -8.34 12.28 10.27
CA LYS A 151 -7.13 13.09 10.32
C LYS A 151 -5.86 12.31 9.96
N LEU A 152 -5.87 10.98 10.12
CA LEU A 152 -4.74 10.11 9.75
C LEU A 152 -4.44 10.14 8.25
N PHE A 153 -5.38 10.61 7.42
CA PHE A 153 -5.25 10.59 5.97
C PHE A 153 -5.01 11.98 5.37
N VAL A 154 -4.72 12.99 6.19
CA VAL A 154 -4.51 14.36 5.72
C VAL A 154 -3.05 14.56 5.30
N ILE A 155 -2.85 15.01 4.07
CA ILE A 155 -1.56 15.48 3.57
C ILE A 155 -1.55 17.01 3.65
N ASN A 156 -0.58 17.58 4.37
CA ASN A 156 -0.36 19.02 4.35
C ASN A 156 0.55 19.37 3.17
N PHE A 157 0.03 20.13 2.19
CA PHE A 157 0.78 20.53 1.00
C PHE A 157 1.61 21.80 1.21
N GLU A 158 1.43 22.49 2.33
CA GLU A 158 2.28 23.62 2.67
C GLU A 158 3.71 23.11 2.82
N ARG A 159 4.59 23.71 2.02
CA ARG A 159 6.02 23.40 1.98
C ARG A 159 6.54 23.60 3.40
N MET A 160 7.02 22.53 4.04
CA MET A 160 7.74 22.64 5.30
C MET A 160 9.10 23.28 5.01
N LEU A 161 9.09 24.59 4.76
CA LEU A 161 10.27 25.43 4.72
C LEU A 161 10.67 25.66 6.18
N GLN A 162 11.74 25.03 6.62
CA GLN A 162 12.55 25.52 7.73
C GLN A 162 13.81 26.15 7.15
#